data_AF-A0A143XBC3-F1
#
_entry.id   AF-A0A143XBC3-F1
#
_cell.length_a   1.000
_cell.length_b   1.000
_cell.length_c   1.000
_cell.angle_alpha   90.00
_cell.angle_beta   90.00
_cell.angle_gamma   90.00
#
_symmetry.space_group_name_H-M   'P 1'
#
loop_
_entity.id
_entity.type
_entity.pdbx_description
1 polymer ?
#
loop_
_entity_poly.entity_id
_entity_poly.type
_entity_poly.pdbx_seq_one_letter_code
_entity_poly.pdbx_strand_id
1 'polypeptide(L)'
;MSKISDKLLAGTSKPPTRPALLVLEDGTAFRGTACAAEGEVFGEICFNTSLEGYLEVITDPSYAGQIVTMTYPQIGNYGVNLDDCQSDKPALRGLVVRDMCAAPSNWRSTMSLPDYLRQQGVVAIEGVDTRALVRHVRDHGAMRAALSTEDIDEESLLEKVRASRSIVGVNLAATVSCPGAYPFSSLPRSHAFAVAPPAPAAKRVVAYDCGVKRSILHNLVRAGCDLAVVPWDTPAEDVLATKPDGVFLSNGPGDPEAVEGTYTQVEKLLGKVPVFGICLGHQMIAKAAGAAIEKLKFGHRGGNHPVMNLLTGRVEITAQNHGFGLVFPSLGELIPELSGGFRGHEDDLRFWVRAGVAPVVRNERFGRIRLTHVNLNDGTAEGIAFLDIPAFSVQYHPEASPGPTDAHYLFTAFMRLMEGREDYLDIDIAVDRLAGWTFGGQAAAVTGSSAKEQGFCGGADCLESTSQRLVDKHASRPSGRSDEQSGLRAACEQPRVLKGKMPATGSRQAGGED
;
A
#
# COMPACT_ATOMS: atom_id res chain seq x y z
N MET A 1 -10.87 37.13 -5.13
CA MET A 1 -9.42 37.39 -4.98
C MET A 1 -9.13 38.87 -5.18
N SER A 2 -7.97 39.37 -4.73
CA SER A 2 -7.59 40.78 -4.95
C SER A 2 -6.99 40.97 -6.36
N LYS A 3 -7.11 42.17 -6.94
CA LYS A 3 -6.47 42.51 -8.24
C LYS A 3 -4.95 42.25 -8.26
N ILE A 4 -4.30 42.30 -7.10
CA ILE A 4 -2.86 42.02 -6.95
C ILE A 4 -2.59 40.50 -7.04
N SER A 5 -3.43 39.70 -6.39
CA SER A 5 -3.35 38.23 -6.46
C SER A 5 -3.53 37.72 -7.88
N ASP A 6 -4.51 38.27 -8.62
CA ASP A 6 -4.77 37.88 -10.01
C ASP A 6 -3.57 38.24 -10.93
N LYS A 7 -2.95 39.40 -10.70
CA LYS A 7 -1.75 39.82 -11.45
C LYS A 7 -0.53 38.95 -11.14
N LEU A 8 -0.36 38.51 -9.90
CA LEU A 8 0.71 37.59 -9.51
C LEU A 8 0.48 36.20 -10.11
N LEU A 9 -0.74 35.67 -10.04
CA LEU A 9 -1.10 34.37 -10.63
C LEU A 9 -0.93 34.35 -12.15
N ALA A 10 -1.27 35.44 -12.84
CA ALA A 10 -1.06 35.59 -14.29
C ALA A 10 0.43 35.54 -14.70
N GLY A 11 1.37 35.77 -13.78
CA GLY A 11 2.80 35.61 -14.00
C GLY A 11 3.35 34.20 -13.69
N THR A 12 2.50 33.29 -13.24
CA THR A 12 2.88 31.90 -12.92
C THR A 12 2.47 30.93 -14.02
N SER A 13 2.97 29.70 -13.96
CA SER A 13 2.53 28.60 -14.83
C SER A 13 1.12 28.08 -14.49
N LYS A 14 0.44 28.63 -13.48
CA LYS A 14 -0.91 28.21 -13.10
C LYS A 14 -1.97 29.09 -13.79
N PRO A 15 -2.93 28.50 -14.52
CA PRO A 15 -4.02 29.25 -15.11
C PRO A 15 -4.94 29.84 -14.03
N PRO A 16 -5.76 30.86 -14.34
CA PRO A 16 -6.83 31.30 -13.45
C PRO A 16 -7.81 30.15 -13.20
N THR A 17 -8.12 29.87 -11.94
CA THR A 17 -8.95 28.72 -11.54
C THR A 17 -10.22 29.17 -10.83
N ARG A 18 -11.31 28.45 -11.06
CA ARG A 18 -12.60 28.68 -10.39
C ARG A 18 -12.48 28.41 -8.88
N PRO A 19 -13.19 29.18 -8.02
CA PRO A 19 -13.32 28.85 -6.61
C PRO A 19 -13.93 27.46 -6.41
N ALA A 20 -13.51 26.78 -5.35
CA ALA A 20 -14.03 25.47 -4.97
C ALA A 20 -14.17 25.36 -3.46
N LEU A 21 -15.00 24.42 -3.02
CA LEU A 21 -15.37 24.25 -1.63
C LEU A 21 -15.44 22.77 -1.26
N LEU A 22 -14.82 22.41 -0.14
CA LEU A 22 -14.98 21.13 0.53
C LEU A 22 -15.77 21.38 1.83
N VAL A 23 -16.88 20.68 2.03
CA VAL A 23 -17.69 20.74 3.26
C VAL A 23 -17.80 19.35 3.86
N LEU A 24 -17.51 19.24 5.15
CA LEU A 24 -17.68 18.01 5.94
C LEU A 24 -19.07 17.98 6.60
N GLU A 25 -19.57 16.80 6.93
CA GLU A 25 -20.93 16.65 7.48
C GLU A 25 -21.17 17.33 8.84
N ASP A 26 -20.09 17.64 9.56
CA ASP A 26 -20.12 18.40 10.80
C ASP A 26 -20.18 19.93 10.61
N GLY A 27 -20.10 20.40 9.36
CA GLY A 27 -20.13 21.83 9.00
C GLY A 27 -18.76 22.45 8.79
N THR A 28 -17.67 21.71 9.01
CA THR A 28 -16.32 22.23 8.74
C THR A 28 -16.12 22.42 7.24
N ALA A 29 -15.67 23.60 6.83
CA ALA A 29 -15.51 23.97 5.42
C ALA A 29 -14.08 24.40 5.09
N PHE A 30 -13.60 24.01 3.90
CA PHE A 30 -12.30 24.37 3.37
C PHE A 30 -12.45 24.94 1.97
N ARG A 31 -12.00 26.18 1.80
CA ARG A 31 -12.00 26.87 0.49
C ARG A 31 -10.72 26.55 -0.26
N GLY A 32 -10.86 26.37 -1.56
CA GLY A 32 -9.77 26.12 -2.48
C GLY A 32 -10.10 26.62 -3.88
N THR A 33 -9.39 26.08 -4.86
CA THR A 33 -9.64 26.33 -6.28
C THR A 33 -9.61 25.03 -7.07
N ALA A 34 -10.43 24.94 -8.12
CA ALA A 34 -10.45 23.80 -9.01
C ALA A 34 -9.11 23.64 -9.72
N CYS A 35 -8.51 22.45 -9.68
CA CYS A 35 -7.22 22.18 -10.33
C CYS A 35 -7.25 21.04 -11.36
N ALA A 36 -8.40 20.37 -11.55
CA ALA A 36 -8.57 19.29 -12.53
C ALA A 36 -9.95 19.34 -13.21
N ALA A 37 -10.71 18.23 -13.21
CA ALA A 37 -12.08 18.22 -13.70
C ALA A 37 -12.99 19.03 -12.76
N GLU A 38 -14.07 19.55 -13.31
CA GLU A 38 -15.08 20.30 -12.57
C GLU A 38 -16.27 19.39 -12.24
N GLY A 39 -16.95 19.68 -11.14
CA GLY A 39 -18.18 19.01 -10.74
C GLY A 39 -18.42 19.07 -9.24
N GLU A 40 -19.44 18.34 -8.80
CA GLU A 40 -19.81 18.13 -7.42
C GLU A 40 -19.84 16.63 -7.11
N VAL A 41 -19.09 16.21 -6.09
CA VAL A 41 -18.98 14.81 -5.69
C VAL A 41 -19.14 14.65 -4.19
N PHE A 42 -19.65 13.48 -3.79
CA PHE A 42 -19.85 13.10 -2.40
C PHE A 42 -19.07 11.82 -2.10
N GLY A 43 -18.52 11.73 -0.90
CA GLY A 43 -17.81 10.54 -0.45
C GLY A 43 -17.41 10.64 1.01
N GLU A 44 -16.75 9.61 1.52
CA GLU A 44 -16.10 9.67 2.82
C GLU A 44 -14.74 10.37 2.67
N ILE A 45 -14.47 11.38 3.50
CA ILE A 45 -13.15 12.03 3.53
C ILE A 45 -12.13 11.12 4.20
N CYS A 46 -10.99 10.94 3.54
CA CYS A 46 -9.84 10.28 4.11
C CYS A 46 -8.56 11.05 3.76
N PHE A 47 -7.44 10.68 4.39
CA PHE A 47 -6.14 11.25 4.06
C PHE A 47 -5.08 10.17 3.89
N ASN A 48 -4.06 10.44 3.08
CA ASN A 48 -2.93 9.54 2.89
C ASN A 48 -1.60 10.26 3.21
N THR A 49 -0.76 9.61 4.04
CA THR A 49 0.53 10.14 4.52
C THR A 49 1.71 9.93 3.57
N SER A 50 1.53 9.21 2.46
CA SER A 50 2.59 8.94 1.49
C SER A 50 3.12 10.24 0.87
N LEU A 51 4.44 10.38 0.91
CA LEU A 51 5.15 11.55 0.37
C LEU A 51 5.32 11.48 -1.15
N GLU A 52 5.36 10.26 -1.68
CA GLU A 52 5.46 9.93 -3.08
C GLU A 52 4.41 8.88 -3.44
N GLY A 53 4.25 8.61 -4.72
CA GLY A 53 3.29 7.60 -5.18
C GLY A 53 1.85 8.10 -5.33
N TYR A 54 1.66 9.39 -5.61
CA TYR A 54 0.30 9.96 -5.69
C TYR A 54 -0.52 9.33 -6.80
N LEU A 55 0.08 8.92 -7.92
CA LEU A 55 -0.65 8.36 -9.05
C LEU A 55 -1.15 6.96 -8.69
N GLU A 56 -0.31 6.18 -8.03
CA GLU A 56 -0.59 4.88 -7.49
C GLU A 56 -1.74 4.94 -6.46
N VAL A 57 -1.71 5.93 -5.56
CA VAL A 57 -2.81 6.22 -4.61
C VAL A 57 -4.09 6.57 -5.35
N ILE A 58 -4.04 7.52 -6.29
CA ILE A 58 -5.22 8.01 -7.04
C ILE A 58 -5.86 6.88 -7.87
N THR A 59 -5.07 5.91 -8.33
CA THR A 59 -5.56 4.81 -9.17
C THR A 59 -5.79 3.52 -8.40
N ASP A 60 -5.63 3.51 -7.07
CA ASP A 60 -5.96 2.36 -6.24
C ASP A 60 -7.49 2.20 -6.14
N PRO A 61 -8.06 1.05 -6.57
CA PRO A 61 -9.51 0.80 -6.49
C PRO A 61 -10.08 0.88 -5.07
N SER A 62 -9.26 0.68 -4.04
CA SER A 62 -9.69 0.69 -2.63
C SER A 62 -10.19 2.06 -2.17
N TYR A 63 -9.91 3.14 -2.93
CA TYR A 63 -10.46 4.48 -2.68
C TYR A 63 -11.87 4.69 -3.25
N ALA A 64 -12.52 3.66 -3.81
CA ALA A 64 -13.90 3.82 -4.28
C ALA A 64 -14.80 4.43 -3.20
N GLY A 65 -15.61 5.42 -3.59
CA GLY A 65 -16.50 6.12 -2.65
C GLY A 65 -15.81 7.13 -1.73
N GLN A 66 -14.50 7.33 -1.82
CA GLN A 66 -13.75 8.23 -0.93
C GLN A 66 -13.28 9.51 -1.63
N ILE A 67 -13.19 10.59 -0.86
CA ILE A 67 -12.49 11.83 -1.25
C ILE A 67 -11.12 11.78 -0.56
N VAL A 68 -10.04 11.82 -1.34
CA VAL A 68 -8.68 11.58 -0.84
C VAL A 68 -7.97 12.91 -0.62
N THR A 69 -7.48 13.12 0.60
CA THR A 69 -6.61 14.24 0.93
C THR A 69 -5.15 13.81 0.95
N MET A 70 -4.30 14.42 0.13
CA MET A 70 -2.86 14.19 0.19
C MET A 70 -2.23 15.09 1.26
N THR A 71 -1.46 14.49 2.17
CA THR A 71 -0.78 15.23 3.24
C THR A 71 0.48 15.93 2.75
N TYR A 72 1.21 15.34 1.79
CA TYR A 72 2.39 15.95 1.22
C TYR A 72 1.99 17.20 0.41
N PRO A 73 2.59 18.38 0.66
CA PRO A 73 2.03 19.63 0.16
C PRO A 73 1.96 19.74 -1.36
N GLN A 74 2.96 19.25 -2.09
CA GLN A 74 3.04 19.39 -3.54
C GLN A 74 2.79 18.06 -4.24
N ILE A 75 1.71 17.98 -5.03
CA ILE A 75 1.28 16.76 -5.70
C ILE A 75 1.36 16.96 -7.22
N GLY A 76 1.86 15.96 -7.96
CA GLY A 76 2.03 16.03 -9.42
C GLY A 76 3.45 16.37 -9.89
N ASN A 77 4.43 16.51 -8.99
CA ASN A 77 5.79 16.97 -9.30
C ASN A 77 6.55 16.10 -10.31
N TYR A 78 6.28 14.78 -10.35
CA TYR A 78 6.87 13.87 -11.33
C TYR A 78 5.92 13.47 -12.47
N GLY A 79 4.80 14.18 -12.62
CA GLY A 79 3.82 13.97 -13.68
C GLY A 79 3.15 12.61 -13.63
N VAL A 80 2.83 12.06 -14.79
CA VAL A 80 2.13 10.78 -14.93
C VAL A 80 2.90 9.87 -15.87
N ASN A 81 3.04 8.61 -15.45
CA ASN A 81 3.36 7.48 -16.32
C ASN A 81 2.29 6.42 -16.10
N LEU A 82 1.61 6.00 -17.17
CA LEU A 82 0.47 5.08 -17.06
C LEU A 82 0.88 3.68 -16.56
N ASP A 83 2.15 3.30 -16.66
CA ASP A 83 2.66 2.06 -16.07
C ASP A 83 2.62 2.07 -14.53
N ASP A 84 2.53 3.25 -13.90
CA ASP A 84 2.42 3.38 -12.44
C ASP A 84 0.95 3.30 -11.97
N CYS A 85 -0.03 3.36 -12.88
CA CYS A 85 -1.44 3.23 -12.52
C CYS A 85 -1.76 1.84 -11.95
N GLN A 86 -2.50 1.81 -10.84
CA GLN A 86 -2.96 0.58 -10.18
C GLN A 86 -4.28 0.04 -10.72
N SER A 87 -4.98 0.81 -11.53
CA SER A 87 -6.15 0.42 -12.31
C SER A 87 -6.24 1.26 -13.58
N ASP A 88 -7.13 0.93 -14.52
CA ASP A 88 -7.34 1.75 -15.72
C ASP A 88 -8.12 3.03 -15.45
N LYS A 89 -8.99 3.01 -14.43
CA LYS A 89 -9.87 4.12 -14.07
C LYS A 89 -9.74 4.42 -12.57
N PRO A 90 -9.41 5.66 -12.19
CA PRO A 90 -9.43 6.08 -10.79
C PRO A 90 -10.80 5.79 -10.15
N ALA A 91 -10.80 5.14 -8.98
CA ALA A 91 -12.03 4.80 -8.28
C ALA A 91 -12.48 5.86 -7.27
N LEU A 92 -11.55 6.71 -6.81
CA LEU A 92 -11.86 7.80 -5.88
C LEU A 92 -12.93 8.75 -6.42
N ARG A 93 -13.64 9.41 -5.52
CA ARG A 93 -14.64 10.43 -5.84
C ARG A 93 -14.02 11.79 -6.15
N GLY A 94 -12.97 12.17 -5.42
CA GLY A 94 -12.31 13.45 -5.66
C GLY A 94 -11.04 13.62 -4.84
N LEU A 95 -10.18 14.54 -5.27
CA LEU A 95 -8.85 14.75 -4.73
C LEU A 95 -8.71 16.13 -4.08
N VAL A 96 -8.12 16.17 -2.88
CA VAL A 96 -7.84 17.41 -2.14
C VAL A 96 -6.33 17.52 -1.91
N VAL A 97 -5.73 18.59 -2.40
CA VAL A 97 -4.29 18.85 -2.24
C VAL A 97 -4.02 20.25 -1.73
N ARG A 98 -2.79 20.48 -1.24
CA ARG A 98 -2.34 21.83 -0.87
C ARG A 98 -1.88 22.60 -2.09
N ASP A 99 -1.01 22.02 -2.91
CA ASP A 99 -0.44 22.60 -4.13
C ASP A 99 -0.39 21.56 -5.24
N MET A 100 -1.11 21.81 -6.34
CA MET A 100 -1.06 20.97 -7.53
C MET A 100 0.06 21.45 -8.47
N CYS A 101 0.96 20.55 -8.85
CA CYS A 101 2.06 20.85 -9.77
C CYS A 101 1.55 20.86 -11.22
N ALA A 102 1.65 22.01 -11.89
CA ALA A 102 1.22 22.17 -13.28
C ALA A 102 2.29 21.75 -14.31
N ALA A 103 3.57 21.82 -13.94
CA ALA A 103 4.71 21.57 -14.83
C ALA A 103 5.62 20.49 -14.23
N PRO A 104 5.31 19.20 -14.44
CA PRO A 104 6.09 18.10 -13.87
C PRO A 104 7.50 18.03 -14.45
N SER A 105 8.43 17.47 -13.68
CA SER A 105 9.82 17.25 -14.12
C SER A 105 10.29 15.85 -13.72
N ASN A 106 10.07 14.89 -14.63
CA ASN A 106 10.58 13.53 -14.50
C ASN A 106 10.72 12.92 -15.90
N TRP A 107 11.79 12.16 -16.15
CA TRP A 107 12.05 11.54 -17.45
C TRP A 107 10.99 10.50 -17.86
N ARG A 108 10.24 9.95 -16.89
CA ARG A 108 9.12 9.02 -17.12
C ARG A 108 7.80 9.71 -17.41
N SER A 109 7.70 11.02 -17.15
CA SER A 109 6.45 11.77 -17.26
C SER A 109 6.02 11.90 -18.72
N THR A 110 4.80 11.46 -19.03
CA THR A 110 4.19 11.63 -20.35
C THR A 110 3.14 12.74 -20.38
N MET A 111 2.60 13.14 -19.22
CA MET A 111 1.65 14.25 -19.08
C MET A 111 1.64 14.82 -17.65
N SER A 112 1.00 15.97 -17.47
CA SER A 112 0.75 16.55 -16.14
C SER A 112 -0.35 15.78 -15.40
N LEU A 113 -0.30 15.76 -14.07
CA LEU A 113 -1.36 15.17 -13.25
C LEU A 113 -2.72 15.88 -13.43
N PRO A 114 -2.80 17.23 -13.47
CA PRO A 114 -4.05 17.94 -13.79
C PRO A 114 -4.70 17.47 -15.09
N ASP A 115 -3.92 17.27 -16.16
CA ASP A 115 -4.46 16.86 -17.45
C ASP A 115 -4.95 15.42 -17.42
N TYR A 116 -4.22 14.53 -16.75
CA TYR A 116 -4.68 13.16 -16.50
C TYR A 116 -6.01 13.15 -15.74
N LEU A 117 -6.12 13.89 -14.64
CA LEU A 117 -7.34 13.94 -13.83
C LEU A 117 -8.52 14.52 -14.62
N ARG A 118 -8.31 15.52 -15.49
CA ARG A 118 -9.34 16.02 -16.42
C ARG A 118 -9.80 14.95 -17.41
N GLN A 119 -8.86 14.21 -18.01
CA GLN A 119 -9.18 13.11 -18.94
C GLN A 119 -9.98 11.99 -18.25
N GLN A 120 -9.70 11.73 -16.97
CA GLN A 120 -10.41 10.74 -16.16
C GLN A 120 -11.70 11.28 -15.52
N GLY A 121 -12.01 12.57 -15.67
CA GLY A 121 -13.19 13.19 -15.05
C GLY A 121 -13.13 13.26 -13.51
N VAL A 122 -11.93 13.29 -12.92
CA VAL A 122 -11.75 13.35 -11.46
C VAL A 122 -11.78 14.78 -10.98
N VAL A 123 -12.75 15.10 -10.11
CA VAL A 123 -12.86 16.41 -9.46
C VAL A 123 -11.70 16.58 -8.47
N ALA A 124 -10.96 17.67 -8.59
CA ALA A 124 -9.86 17.97 -7.69
C ALA A 124 -9.75 19.45 -7.35
N ILE A 125 -9.37 19.73 -6.09
CA ILE A 125 -9.15 21.09 -5.59
C ILE A 125 -7.76 21.23 -4.98
N GLU A 126 -7.21 22.43 -5.08
CA GLU A 126 -5.95 22.82 -4.44
C GLU A 126 -6.13 24.06 -3.55
N GLY A 127 -5.07 24.46 -2.85
CA GLY A 127 -5.06 25.63 -1.97
C GLY A 127 -5.64 25.37 -0.58
N VAL A 128 -6.15 24.17 -0.33
CA VAL A 128 -6.70 23.75 0.97
C VAL A 128 -5.57 23.64 2.00
N ASP A 129 -5.84 24.06 3.24
CA ASP A 129 -4.98 23.71 4.38
C ASP A 129 -5.18 22.22 4.72
N THR A 130 -4.49 21.36 3.97
CA THR A 130 -4.59 19.91 4.14
C THR A 130 -4.13 19.47 5.53
N ARG A 131 -3.25 20.23 6.21
CA ARG A 131 -2.84 19.92 7.58
C ARG A 131 -3.98 20.16 8.58
N ALA A 132 -4.71 21.26 8.45
CA ALA A 132 -5.89 21.52 9.27
C ALA A 132 -6.97 20.46 9.04
N LEU A 133 -7.25 20.12 7.78
CA LEU A 133 -8.20 19.07 7.41
C LEU A 133 -7.80 17.70 8.00
N VAL A 134 -6.55 17.28 7.84
CA VAL A 134 -6.06 16.00 8.36
C VAL A 134 -6.15 15.93 9.88
N ARG A 135 -5.78 17.00 10.59
CA ARG A 135 -5.94 17.07 12.05
C ARG A 135 -7.40 16.91 12.45
N HIS A 136 -8.30 17.58 11.74
CA HIS A 136 -9.73 17.51 11.99
C HIS A 136 -10.27 16.09 11.83
N VAL A 137 -9.96 15.43 10.71
CA VAL A 137 -10.37 14.04 10.43
C VAL A 137 -9.75 13.05 11.43
N ARG A 138 -8.49 13.25 11.84
CA ARG A 138 -7.87 12.41 12.89
C ARG A 138 -8.57 12.57 14.24
N ASP A 139 -8.94 13.80 14.60
CA ASP A 139 -9.50 14.12 15.91
C ASP A 139 -11.00 13.73 16.00
N HIS A 140 -11.75 13.80 14.90
CA HIS A 140 -13.20 13.53 14.86
C HIS A 140 -13.61 12.25 14.09
N GLY A 141 -12.69 11.64 13.35
CA GLY A 141 -12.94 10.46 12.53
C GLY A 141 -13.22 10.77 11.06
N ALA A 142 -13.16 9.73 10.22
CA ALA A 142 -13.59 9.79 8.83
C ALA A 142 -15.11 10.02 8.76
N MET A 143 -15.54 10.88 7.83
CA MET A 143 -16.90 11.40 7.80
C MET A 143 -17.32 11.72 6.37
N ARG A 144 -18.62 11.92 6.14
CA ARG A 144 -19.10 12.32 4.81
C ARG A 144 -18.62 13.72 4.46
N ALA A 145 -18.30 13.92 3.18
CA ALA A 145 -17.86 15.18 2.63
C ALA A 145 -18.46 15.41 1.24
N ALA A 146 -18.71 16.69 0.95
CA ALA A 146 -19.01 17.19 -0.38
C ALA A 146 -17.82 17.99 -0.91
N LEU A 147 -17.37 17.69 -2.12
CA LEU A 147 -16.34 18.43 -2.83
C LEU A 147 -16.97 19.03 -4.09
N SER A 148 -16.99 20.36 -4.19
CA SER A 148 -17.67 21.05 -5.29
C SER A 148 -16.82 22.17 -5.88
N THR A 149 -16.83 22.27 -7.21
CA THR A 149 -16.31 23.41 -7.98
C THR A 149 -17.44 24.24 -8.59
N GLU A 150 -18.69 23.89 -8.31
CA GLU A 150 -19.89 24.49 -8.89
C GLU A 150 -20.69 25.24 -7.82
N ASP A 151 -20.98 24.55 -6.72
CA ASP A 151 -21.60 25.10 -5.53
C ASP A 151 -20.52 25.57 -4.55
N ILE A 152 -20.55 26.86 -4.22
CA ILE A 152 -19.60 27.49 -3.31
C ILE A 152 -20.28 28.08 -2.07
N ASP A 153 -21.56 27.72 -1.88
CA ASP A 153 -22.36 28.05 -0.72
C ASP A 153 -22.21 26.97 0.36
N GLU A 154 -21.76 27.39 1.55
CA GLU A 154 -21.45 26.48 2.65
C GLU A 154 -22.71 25.82 3.22
N GLU A 155 -23.82 26.55 3.32
CA GLU A 155 -25.08 26.04 3.88
C GLU A 155 -25.71 25.00 2.93
N SER A 156 -25.79 25.32 1.63
CA SER A 156 -26.26 24.41 0.58
C SER A 156 -25.47 23.10 0.55
N LEU A 157 -24.13 23.17 0.53
CA LEU A 157 -23.30 21.97 0.54
C LEU A 157 -23.42 21.16 1.84
N LEU A 158 -23.60 21.83 2.98
CA LEU A 158 -23.81 21.16 4.26
C LEU A 158 -25.12 20.36 4.29
N GLU A 159 -26.20 20.91 3.72
CA GLU A 159 -27.45 20.18 3.56
C GLU A 159 -27.29 18.96 2.66
N LYS A 160 -26.62 19.14 1.50
CA LYS A 160 -26.37 18.05 0.54
C LYS A 160 -25.50 16.93 1.13
N VAL A 161 -24.42 17.25 1.84
CA VAL A 161 -23.55 16.22 2.45
C VAL A 161 -24.30 15.43 3.53
N ARG A 162 -25.15 16.10 4.33
CA ARG A 162 -25.97 15.42 5.36
C ARG A 162 -27.04 14.52 4.75
N ALA A 163 -27.54 14.85 3.57
CA ALA A 163 -28.46 14.02 2.79
C ALA A 163 -27.75 12.91 1.97
N SER A 164 -26.43 13.00 1.78
CA SER A 164 -25.67 12.03 0.97
C SER A 164 -25.60 10.65 1.62
N ARG A 165 -25.43 9.61 0.79
CA ARG A 165 -25.35 8.22 1.30
C ARG A 165 -23.99 7.96 1.95
N SER A 166 -24.00 7.18 3.04
CA SER A 166 -22.77 6.64 3.62
C SER A 166 -22.20 5.53 2.74
N ILE A 167 -20.87 5.32 2.82
CA ILE A 167 -20.20 4.18 2.20
C ILE A 167 -20.32 2.89 3.03
N VAL A 168 -20.63 3.02 4.33
CA VAL A 168 -20.80 1.88 5.24
C VAL A 168 -22.03 1.08 4.82
N GLY A 169 -21.91 -0.25 4.80
CA GLY A 169 -22.95 -1.14 4.30
C GLY A 169 -23.14 -1.17 2.78
N VAL A 170 -22.23 -0.56 2.01
CA VAL A 170 -22.27 -0.60 0.54
C VAL A 170 -21.16 -1.51 0.00
N ASN A 171 -21.53 -2.48 -0.85
CA ASN A 171 -20.58 -3.32 -1.54
C ASN A 171 -19.91 -2.54 -2.69
N LEU A 172 -18.83 -1.84 -2.37
CA LEU A 172 -18.05 -1.11 -3.36
C LEU A 172 -17.13 -2.01 -4.18
N ALA A 173 -16.74 -3.18 -3.66
CA ALA A 173 -15.94 -4.17 -4.39
C ALA A 173 -16.63 -4.58 -5.71
N ALA A 174 -17.96 -4.78 -5.67
CA ALA A 174 -18.76 -5.06 -6.86
C ALA A 174 -18.70 -3.96 -7.94
N THR A 175 -18.41 -2.70 -7.56
CA THR A 175 -18.35 -1.58 -8.51
C THR A 175 -17.00 -1.45 -9.22
N VAL A 176 -15.97 -2.11 -8.71
CA VAL A 176 -14.60 -2.04 -9.22
C VAL A 176 -14.03 -3.38 -9.70
N SER A 177 -14.71 -4.49 -9.40
CA SER A 177 -14.37 -5.82 -9.92
C SER A 177 -14.42 -5.89 -11.44
N CYS A 178 -13.62 -6.77 -12.02
CA CYS A 178 -13.75 -7.13 -13.43
C CYS A 178 -15.15 -7.71 -13.75
N PRO A 179 -15.65 -7.50 -14.99
CA PRO A 179 -16.96 -7.98 -15.42
C PRO A 179 -17.01 -9.48 -15.75
N GLY A 180 -15.84 -10.13 -15.83
CA GLY A 180 -15.71 -11.53 -16.20
C GLY A 180 -14.27 -12.01 -16.04
N ALA A 181 -14.08 -13.32 -16.06
CA ALA A 181 -12.77 -13.92 -15.88
C ALA A 181 -11.82 -13.61 -17.05
N TYR A 182 -10.55 -13.34 -16.76
CA TYR A 182 -9.52 -13.07 -17.76
C TYR A 182 -8.13 -13.54 -17.32
N PRO A 183 -7.25 -13.96 -18.25
CA PRO A 183 -5.86 -14.26 -17.93
C PRO A 183 -5.05 -12.97 -17.74
N PHE A 184 -4.06 -13.00 -16.85
CA PHE A 184 -3.14 -11.87 -16.66
C PHE A 184 -1.67 -12.29 -16.70
N SER A 185 -0.88 -11.60 -17.52
CA SER A 185 0.57 -11.84 -17.66
C SER A 185 1.38 -10.57 -17.95
N SER A 186 0.73 -9.40 -17.95
CA SER A 186 1.36 -8.14 -18.31
C SER A 186 2.34 -7.68 -17.23
N LEU A 187 3.45 -7.06 -17.63
CA LEU A 187 4.42 -6.41 -16.75
C LEU A 187 4.78 -5.03 -17.29
N PRO A 188 4.99 -4.03 -16.41
CA PRO A 188 5.24 -2.65 -16.80
C PRO A 188 6.62 -2.52 -17.43
N ARG A 189 6.68 -2.02 -18.67
CA ARG A 189 7.93 -1.89 -19.42
C ARG A 189 8.85 -0.85 -18.80
N SER A 190 8.29 0.23 -18.27
CA SER A 190 9.06 1.31 -17.67
C SER A 190 9.73 0.93 -16.35
N HIS A 191 9.44 -0.24 -15.77
CA HIS A 191 10.13 -0.73 -14.57
C HIS A 191 11.31 -1.65 -14.90
N ALA A 192 11.41 -2.15 -16.15
CA ALA A 192 12.37 -3.17 -16.55
C ALA A 192 13.85 -2.81 -16.32
N PHE A 193 14.17 -1.52 -16.17
CA PHE A 193 15.53 -1.06 -15.86
C PHE A 193 15.97 -1.34 -14.41
N ALA A 194 15.01 -1.57 -13.51
CA ALA A 194 15.24 -1.70 -12.06
C ALA A 194 14.85 -3.06 -11.49
N VAL A 195 14.17 -3.91 -12.26
CA VAL A 195 13.63 -5.19 -11.81
C VAL A 195 14.08 -6.34 -12.70
N ALA A 196 14.38 -7.47 -12.08
CA ALA A 196 14.75 -8.70 -12.75
C ALA A 196 13.61 -9.23 -13.62
N PRO A 197 13.91 -10.10 -14.62
CA PRO A 197 12.88 -10.85 -15.34
C PRO A 197 12.00 -11.68 -14.38
N PRO A 198 10.72 -11.91 -14.72
CA PRO A 198 9.85 -12.76 -13.91
C PRO A 198 10.37 -14.20 -13.84
N ALA A 199 10.07 -14.90 -12.75
CA ALA A 199 10.31 -16.33 -12.66
C ALA A 199 9.46 -17.08 -13.71
N PRO A 200 9.90 -18.26 -14.19
CA PRO A 200 9.08 -19.10 -15.07
C PRO A 200 7.75 -19.44 -14.41
N ALA A 201 6.66 -19.38 -15.18
CA ALA A 201 5.34 -19.74 -14.68
C ALA A 201 5.31 -21.22 -14.26
N ALA A 202 5.00 -21.46 -12.98
CA ALA A 202 5.06 -22.77 -12.33
C ALA A 202 3.79 -23.13 -11.56
N LYS A 203 3.01 -22.14 -11.11
CA LYS A 203 1.81 -22.33 -10.28
C LYS A 203 0.60 -21.66 -10.91
N ARG A 204 -0.51 -22.38 -11.06
CA ARG A 204 -1.78 -21.82 -11.53
C ARG A 204 -2.52 -21.20 -10.35
N VAL A 205 -2.74 -19.89 -10.41
CA VAL A 205 -3.41 -19.15 -9.34
C VAL A 205 -4.67 -18.50 -9.87
N VAL A 206 -5.77 -18.68 -9.14
CA VAL A 206 -7.00 -17.93 -9.36
C VAL A 206 -7.03 -16.75 -8.40
N ALA A 207 -7.12 -15.52 -8.93
CA ALA A 207 -7.16 -14.30 -8.15
C ALA A 207 -8.57 -13.69 -8.18
N TYR A 208 -9.24 -13.58 -7.03
CA TYR A 208 -10.47 -12.82 -6.92
C TYR A 208 -10.17 -11.33 -7.02
N ASP A 209 -10.83 -10.67 -7.97
CA ASP A 209 -10.77 -9.23 -8.17
C ASP A 209 -11.86 -8.54 -7.35
N CYS A 210 -11.52 -8.15 -6.13
CA CYS A 210 -12.37 -7.32 -5.28
C CYS A 210 -12.09 -5.81 -5.48
N GLY A 211 -11.41 -5.42 -6.57
CA GLY A 211 -10.75 -4.13 -6.73
C GLY A 211 -9.23 -4.28 -6.70
N VAL A 212 -8.70 -5.26 -7.43
CA VAL A 212 -7.28 -5.63 -7.39
C VAL A 212 -6.39 -4.51 -7.91
N LYS A 213 -5.35 -4.18 -7.14
CA LYS A 213 -4.27 -3.33 -7.64
C LYS A 213 -3.43 -4.11 -8.64
N ARG A 214 -3.10 -3.47 -9.75
CA ARG A 214 -2.29 -4.06 -10.83
C ARG A 214 -0.92 -4.56 -10.33
N SER A 215 -0.29 -3.88 -9.38
CA SER A 215 0.98 -4.32 -8.77
C SER A 215 0.89 -5.65 -8.02
N ILE A 216 -0.26 -6.03 -7.46
CA ILE A 216 -0.46 -7.37 -6.90
C ILE A 216 -0.32 -8.42 -8.00
N LEU A 217 -1.02 -8.22 -9.12
CA LEU A 217 -0.97 -9.14 -10.26
C LEU A 217 0.45 -9.21 -10.84
N HIS A 218 1.14 -8.06 -10.95
CA HIS A 218 2.55 -8.02 -11.36
C HIS A 218 3.43 -8.87 -10.44
N ASN A 219 3.30 -8.74 -9.12
CA ASN A 219 4.13 -9.49 -8.16
C ASN A 219 3.84 -10.99 -8.18
N LEU A 220 2.58 -11.40 -8.34
CA LEU A 220 2.23 -12.81 -8.52
C LEU A 220 2.83 -13.39 -9.82
N VAL A 221 2.72 -12.68 -10.95
CA VAL A 221 3.37 -13.10 -12.21
C VAL A 221 4.88 -13.22 -12.02
N ARG A 222 5.51 -12.25 -11.33
CA ARG A 222 6.96 -12.26 -11.04
C ARG A 222 7.39 -13.42 -10.17
N ALA A 223 6.55 -13.82 -9.21
CA ALA A 223 6.77 -14.98 -8.37
C ALA A 223 6.63 -16.32 -9.12
N GLY A 224 6.15 -16.30 -10.37
CA GLY A 224 5.96 -17.48 -11.20
C GLY A 224 4.54 -18.03 -11.19
N CYS A 225 3.54 -17.18 -10.96
CA CYS A 225 2.13 -17.55 -11.07
C CYS A 225 1.60 -17.34 -12.50
N ASP A 226 0.91 -18.36 -13.03
CA ASP A 226 0.00 -18.26 -14.18
C ASP A 226 -1.38 -17.86 -13.66
N LEU A 227 -1.85 -16.65 -14.00
CA LEU A 227 -2.99 -16.02 -13.36
C LEU A 227 -4.26 -16.08 -14.20
N ALA A 228 -5.33 -16.57 -13.56
CA ALA A 228 -6.70 -16.31 -13.96
C ALA A 228 -7.33 -15.35 -12.93
N VAL A 229 -7.67 -14.15 -13.36
CA VAL A 229 -8.38 -13.17 -12.53
C VAL A 229 -9.88 -13.38 -12.72
N VAL A 230 -10.64 -13.44 -11.63
CA VAL A 230 -12.08 -13.73 -11.62
C VAL A 230 -12.85 -12.66 -10.84
N PRO A 231 -14.13 -12.40 -11.17
CA PRO A 231 -14.96 -11.44 -10.44
C PRO A 231 -15.04 -11.72 -8.93
N TRP A 232 -15.26 -10.67 -8.14
CA TRP A 232 -15.37 -10.70 -6.68
C TRP A 232 -16.33 -11.78 -6.12
N ASP A 233 -17.39 -12.13 -6.87
CA ASP A 233 -18.46 -13.05 -6.46
C ASP A 233 -18.41 -14.41 -7.17
N THR A 234 -17.29 -14.74 -7.83
CA THR A 234 -17.14 -16.02 -8.55
C THR A 234 -17.41 -17.21 -7.62
N PRO A 235 -18.27 -18.17 -8.00
CA PRO A 235 -18.56 -19.33 -7.15
C PRO A 235 -17.32 -20.18 -6.86
N ALA A 236 -17.16 -20.62 -5.62
CA ALA A 236 -16.02 -21.44 -5.21
C ALA A 236 -15.94 -22.76 -5.99
N GLU A 237 -17.09 -23.36 -6.32
CA GLU A 237 -17.18 -24.56 -7.14
C GLU A 237 -16.54 -24.40 -8.52
N ASP A 238 -16.75 -23.26 -9.18
CA ASP A 238 -16.19 -22.96 -10.49
C ASP A 238 -14.68 -22.77 -10.39
N VAL A 239 -14.21 -22.07 -9.34
CA VAL A 239 -12.79 -21.91 -9.05
C VAL A 239 -12.12 -23.26 -8.84
N LEU A 240 -12.67 -24.12 -7.96
CA LEU A 240 -12.12 -25.44 -7.67
C LEU A 240 -12.15 -26.38 -8.89
N ALA A 241 -13.13 -26.23 -9.78
CA ALA A 241 -13.21 -27.01 -11.02
C ALA A 241 -12.00 -26.78 -11.95
N THR A 242 -11.36 -25.60 -11.89
CA THR A 242 -10.12 -25.31 -12.64
C THR A 242 -8.87 -25.98 -12.05
N LYS A 243 -8.99 -26.57 -10.84
CA LYS A 243 -7.91 -27.20 -10.07
C LYS A 243 -6.69 -26.28 -9.91
N PRO A 244 -6.84 -25.09 -9.31
CA PRO A 244 -5.73 -24.17 -9.12
C PRO A 244 -4.75 -24.72 -8.08
N ASP A 245 -3.48 -24.34 -8.19
CA ASP A 245 -2.47 -24.61 -7.18
C ASP A 245 -2.62 -23.70 -5.95
N GLY A 246 -3.24 -22.52 -6.13
CA GLY A 246 -3.56 -21.58 -5.07
C GLY A 246 -4.67 -20.61 -5.45
N VAL A 247 -5.33 -20.04 -4.44
CA VAL A 247 -6.30 -18.96 -4.60
C VAL A 247 -5.80 -17.71 -3.88
N PHE A 248 -5.88 -16.58 -4.56
CA PHE A 248 -5.48 -15.29 -4.04
C PHE A 248 -6.70 -14.35 -3.92
N LEU A 249 -6.82 -13.64 -2.80
CA LEU A 249 -7.89 -12.67 -2.54
C LEU A 249 -7.29 -11.26 -2.51
N SER A 250 -7.69 -10.41 -3.46
CA SER A 250 -7.14 -9.07 -3.58
C SER A 250 -7.58 -8.11 -2.48
N ASN A 251 -6.94 -6.94 -2.49
CA ASN A 251 -7.47 -5.76 -1.84
C ASN A 251 -8.82 -5.34 -2.48
N GLY A 252 -9.47 -4.35 -1.86
CA GLY A 252 -10.70 -3.79 -2.40
C GLY A 252 -11.29 -2.70 -1.50
N PRO A 253 -12.28 -1.95 -2.02
CA PRO A 253 -12.94 -0.88 -1.28
C PRO A 253 -14.14 -1.37 -0.46
N GLY A 254 -14.57 -0.49 0.44
CA GLY A 254 -15.88 -0.59 1.08
C GLY A 254 -15.89 -1.37 2.39
N ASP A 255 -17.10 -1.69 2.82
CA ASP A 255 -17.39 -2.36 4.08
C ASP A 255 -17.33 -3.89 3.91
N PRO A 256 -16.45 -4.60 4.62
CA PRO A 256 -16.34 -6.06 4.53
C PRO A 256 -17.63 -6.81 4.83
N GLU A 257 -18.50 -6.25 5.68
CA GLU A 257 -19.82 -6.86 5.96
C GLU A 257 -20.73 -6.84 4.73
N ALA A 258 -20.56 -5.89 3.82
CA ALA A 258 -21.34 -5.80 2.59
C ALA A 258 -20.84 -6.73 1.47
N VAL A 259 -19.70 -7.41 1.66
CA VAL A 259 -19.07 -8.29 0.66
C VAL A 259 -19.34 -9.77 0.94
N GLU A 260 -20.56 -10.09 1.40
CA GLU A 260 -21.01 -11.46 1.68
C GLU A 260 -20.82 -12.42 0.51
N GLY A 261 -21.05 -11.94 -0.71
CA GLY A 261 -20.84 -12.70 -1.94
C GLY A 261 -19.42 -13.23 -2.10
N THR A 262 -18.40 -12.60 -1.48
CA THR A 262 -17.01 -13.09 -1.50
C THR A 262 -16.70 -14.00 -0.31
N TYR A 263 -16.92 -13.55 0.94
CA TYR A 263 -16.46 -14.34 2.10
C TYR A 263 -17.17 -15.69 2.23
N THR A 264 -18.41 -15.81 1.74
CA THR A 264 -19.13 -17.10 1.68
C THR A 264 -18.50 -18.09 0.69
N GLN A 265 -17.86 -17.60 -0.38
CA GLN A 265 -17.08 -18.45 -1.30
C GLN A 265 -15.73 -18.79 -0.68
N VAL A 266 -15.09 -17.84 0.01
CA VAL A 266 -13.83 -18.09 0.74
C VAL A 266 -14.02 -19.20 1.79
N GLU A 267 -15.13 -19.21 2.52
CA GLU A 267 -15.47 -20.30 3.46
C GLU A 267 -15.44 -21.68 2.80
N LYS A 268 -15.92 -21.78 1.55
CA LYS A 268 -15.91 -23.03 0.78
C LYS A 268 -14.52 -23.39 0.22
N LEU A 269 -13.60 -22.44 0.10
CA LEU A 269 -12.26 -22.61 -0.45
C LEU A 269 -11.23 -23.00 0.62
N LEU A 270 -11.37 -22.44 1.83
CA LEU A 270 -10.47 -22.70 2.95
C LEU A 270 -10.40 -24.19 3.27
N GLY A 271 -9.17 -24.71 3.39
CA GLY A 271 -8.89 -26.13 3.61
C GLY A 271 -8.96 -27.02 2.37
N LYS A 272 -9.36 -26.50 1.20
CA LYS A 272 -9.40 -27.26 -0.06
C LYS A 272 -8.27 -26.89 -1.03
N VAL A 273 -7.74 -25.67 -0.91
CA VAL A 273 -6.67 -25.13 -1.74
C VAL A 273 -5.85 -24.14 -0.89
N PRO A 274 -4.54 -23.94 -1.16
CA PRO A 274 -3.77 -22.86 -0.55
C PRO A 274 -4.41 -21.49 -0.78
N VAL A 275 -4.56 -20.69 0.27
CA VAL A 275 -5.21 -19.37 0.20
C VAL A 275 -4.32 -18.26 0.76
N PHE A 276 -4.18 -17.16 0.02
CA PHE A 276 -3.53 -15.93 0.49
C PHE A 276 -4.43 -14.71 0.25
N GLY A 277 -4.59 -13.83 1.25
CA GLY A 277 -5.38 -12.61 1.13
C GLY A 277 -4.64 -11.35 1.57
N ILE A 278 -4.89 -10.24 0.85
CA ILE A 278 -4.33 -8.91 1.10
C ILE A 278 -5.46 -7.90 1.37
N CYS A 279 -5.33 -7.08 2.42
CA CYS A 279 -6.27 -6.00 2.76
C CYS A 279 -7.73 -6.50 2.87
N LEU A 280 -8.61 -6.19 1.92
CA LEU A 280 -9.97 -6.74 1.90
C LEU A 280 -9.95 -8.28 1.88
N GLY A 281 -9.03 -8.91 1.15
CA GLY A 281 -8.84 -10.36 1.16
C GLY A 281 -8.48 -10.92 2.53
N HIS A 282 -7.72 -10.18 3.34
CA HIS A 282 -7.49 -10.54 4.75
C HIS A 282 -8.78 -10.54 5.55
N GLN A 283 -9.61 -9.51 5.35
CA GLN A 283 -10.90 -9.38 6.02
C GLN A 283 -11.88 -10.46 5.55
N MET A 284 -11.89 -10.84 4.26
CA MET A 284 -12.72 -11.93 3.74
C MET A 284 -12.34 -13.29 4.33
N ILE A 285 -11.04 -13.57 4.47
CA ILE A 285 -10.55 -14.78 5.13
C ILE A 285 -10.94 -14.80 6.61
N ALA A 286 -10.79 -13.66 7.31
CA ALA A 286 -11.17 -13.55 8.71
C ALA A 286 -12.70 -13.70 8.90
N LYS A 287 -13.51 -13.08 8.03
CA LYS A 287 -14.97 -13.20 8.00
C LYS A 287 -15.43 -14.64 7.73
N ALA A 288 -14.80 -15.32 6.78
CA ALA A 288 -15.06 -16.75 6.53
C ALA A 288 -14.79 -17.59 7.79
N ALA A 289 -13.75 -17.25 8.55
CA ALA A 289 -13.44 -17.85 9.84
C ALA A 289 -14.35 -17.39 11.00
N GLY A 290 -15.34 -16.52 10.76
CA GLY A 290 -16.30 -16.07 11.76
C GLY A 290 -15.86 -14.87 12.60
N ALA A 291 -14.80 -14.16 12.20
CA ALA A 291 -14.36 -12.97 12.91
C ALA A 291 -15.35 -11.80 12.78
N ALA A 292 -15.34 -10.93 13.79
CA ALA A 292 -15.86 -9.57 13.71
C ALA A 292 -14.82 -8.64 13.06
N ILE A 293 -15.32 -7.71 12.25
CA ILE A 293 -14.56 -6.63 11.64
C ILE A 293 -15.12 -5.31 12.18
N GLU A 294 -14.24 -4.39 12.57
CA GLU A 294 -14.63 -3.08 13.07
C GLU A 294 -14.22 -1.95 12.13
N LYS A 295 -14.99 -0.87 12.12
CA LYS A 295 -14.62 0.37 11.42
C LYS A 295 -13.64 1.15 12.29
N LEU A 296 -12.46 1.42 11.75
CA LEU A 296 -11.45 2.25 12.39
C LEU A 296 -11.86 3.72 12.34
N LYS A 297 -11.47 4.49 13.37
CA LYS A 297 -11.82 5.91 13.50
C LYS A 297 -11.52 6.71 12.23
N PHE A 298 -10.31 6.59 11.72
CA PHE A 298 -9.88 7.21 10.46
C PHE A 298 -9.11 6.25 9.55
N GLY A 299 -8.89 5.00 9.97
CA GLY A 299 -8.18 3.97 9.20
C GLY A 299 -6.67 4.21 9.04
N HIS A 300 -6.02 3.31 8.29
CA HIS A 300 -4.60 3.37 7.98
C HIS A 300 -4.37 3.62 6.50
N ARG A 301 -3.69 4.73 6.20
CA ARG A 301 -3.52 5.24 4.84
C ARG A 301 -2.16 5.94 4.72
N GLY A 302 -1.18 5.22 4.21
CA GLY A 302 0.20 5.71 4.16
C GLY A 302 1.24 4.64 3.87
N GLY A 303 2.43 5.07 3.44
CA GLY A 303 3.60 4.21 3.19
C GLY A 303 4.59 4.13 4.35
N ASN A 304 4.19 4.45 5.59
CA ASN A 304 5.09 4.59 6.73
C ASN A 304 4.59 3.89 8.01
N HIS A 305 3.72 2.88 7.89
CA HIS A 305 3.14 2.20 9.03
C HIS A 305 4.08 1.11 9.55
N PRO A 306 4.52 1.15 10.82
CA PRO A 306 5.37 0.12 11.41
C PRO A 306 4.53 -1.08 11.86
N VAL A 307 4.80 -2.25 11.30
CA VAL A 307 4.13 -3.50 11.63
C VAL A 307 5.17 -4.48 12.15
N MET A 308 4.94 -5.08 13.31
CA MET A 308 5.81 -6.14 13.81
C MET A 308 5.30 -7.51 13.39
N ASN A 309 6.18 -8.31 12.78
CA ASN A 309 5.99 -9.73 12.59
C ASN A 309 6.34 -10.44 13.91
N LEU A 310 5.33 -11.00 14.58
CA LEU A 310 5.46 -11.67 15.88
C LEU A 310 6.22 -13.00 15.80
N LEU A 311 6.36 -13.59 14.61
CA LEU A 311 7.10 -14.84 14.42
C LEU A 311 8.61 -14.61 14.44
N THR A 312 9.05 -13.49 13.88
CA THR A 312 10.47 -13.17 13.71
C THR A 312 10.96 -12.08 14.68
N GLY A 313 10.04 -11.32 15.28
CA GLY A 313 10.34 -10.13 16.08
C GLY A 313 10.83 -8.94 15.26
N ARG A 314 10.79 -9.01 13.92
CA ARG A 314 11.22 -7.93 13.03
C ARG A 314 10.08 -6.95 12.78
N VAL A 315 10.45 -5.70 12.52
CA VAL A 315 9.52 -4.64 12.12
C VAL A 315 9.66 -4.40 10.62
N GLU A 316 8.52 -4.34 9.95
CA GLU A 316 8.34 -3.98 8.55
C GLU A 316 7.73 -2.58 8.51
N ILE A 317 8.22 -1.71 7.62
CA ILE A 317 7.46 -0.52 7.26
C ILE A 317 6.55 -0.92 6.11
N THR A 318 5.25 -0.64 6.21
CA THR A 318 4.25 -1.14 5.28
C THR A 318 3.42 -0.02 4.65
N ALA A 319 2.94 -0.30 3.44
CA ALA A 319 1.91 0.49 2.78
C ALA A 319 0.54 0.03 3.24
N GLN A 320 -0.31 0.96 3.69
CA GLN A 320 -1.64 0.65 4.18
C GLN A 320 -2.70 1.53 3.50
N ASN A 321 -3.86 0.92 3.24
CA ASN A 321 -5.05 1.60 2.75
C ASN A 321 -6.33 0.85 3.17
N HIS A 322 -6.72 0.96 4.44
CA HIS A 322 -7.94 0.33 4.93
C HIS A 322 -8.63 1.17 6.02
N GLY A 323 -9.97 1.17 5.99
CA GLY A 323 -10.82 1.82 6.99
C GLY A 323 -11.38 0.85 8.05
N PHE A 324 -11.10 -0.44 7.91
CA PHE A 324 -11.65 -1.51 8.75
C PHE A 324 -10.54 -2.42 9.25
N GLY A 325 -10.71 -3.03 10.42
CA GLY A 325 -9.71 -3.90 11.05
C GLY A 325 -10.31 -5.16 11.65
N LEU A 326 -9.50 -6.22 11.69
CA LEU A 326 -9.85 -7.47 12.35
C LEU A 326 -9.83 -7.31 13.87
N VAL A 327 -10.95 -7.68 14.52
CA VAL A 327 -10.99 -7.87 15.97
C VAL A 327 -10.47 -9.26 16.32
N PHE A 328 -9.15 -9.41 16.50
CA PHE A 328 -8.52 -10.73 16.73
C PHE A 328 -9.19 -11.59 17.82
N PRO A 329 -9.62 -11.05 18.98
CA PRO A 329 -10.32 -11.83 20.00
C PRO A 329 -11.58 -12.56 19.52
N SER A 330 -12.24 -12.03 18.48
CA SER A 330 -13.46 -12.62 17.93
C SER A 330 -13.22 -13.92 17.14
N LEU A 331 -11.97 -14.25 16.79
CA LEU A 331 -11.64 -15.49 16.08
C LEU A 331 -11.75 -16.75 16.94
N GLY A 332 -11.78 -16.62 18.27
CA GLY A 332 -11.95 -17.73 19.20
C GLY A 332 -11.20 -17.57 20.52
N GLU A 333 -11.31 -18.56 21.38
CA GLU A 333 -10.60 -18.59 22.67
C GLU A 333 -9.10 -18.83 22.49
N LEU A 334 -8.26 -18.17 23.30
CA LEU A 334 -6.82 -18.45 23.30
C LEU A 334 -6.53 -19.90 23.71
N ILE A 335 -5.51 -20.47 23.08
CA ILE A 335 -4.92 -21.74 23.49
C ILE A 335 -3.69 -21.42 24.35
N PRO A 336 -3.76 -21.57 25.69
CA PRO A 336 -2.68 -21.12 26.58
C PRO A 336 -1.33 -21.76 26.27
N GLU A 337 -1.32 -23.04 25.91
CA GLU A 337 -0.10 -23.81 25.63
C GLU A 337 0.63 -23.29 24.39
N LEU A 338 -0.09 -22.65 23.47
CA LEU A 338 0.45 -22.05 22.24
C LEU A 338 0.56 -20.52 22.33
N SER A 339 0.16 -19.94 23.46
CA SER A 339 0.09 -18.49 23.68
C SER A 339 0.85 -18.10 24.94
N GLY A 340 2.02 -18.71 25.19
CA GLY A 340 2.89 -18.33 26.31
C GLY A 340 2.31 -18.54 27.71
N GLY A 341 1.25 -19.35 27.86
CA GLY A 341 0.53 -19.59 29.11
C GLY A 341 -0.59 -18.59 29.41
N PHE A 342 -0.79 -17.57 28.56
CA PHE A 342 -1.84 -16.57 28.74
C PHE A 342 -3.24 -17.16 28.45
N ARG A 343 -4.25 -16.72 29.22
CA ARG A 343 -5.62 -17.26 29.17
C ARG A 343 -6.67 -16.26 28.68
N GLY A 344 -6.36 -14.97 28.69
CA GLY A 344 -7.29 -13.90 28.34
C GLY A 344 -6.79 -13.10 27.14
N HIS A 345 -7.74 -12.56 26.38
CA HIS A 345 -7.46 -11.61 25.31
C HIS A 345 -7.10 -10.23 25.87
N GLU A 346 -6.41 -9.45 25.04
CA GLU A 346 -6.01 -8.08 25.33
C GLU A 346 -6.51 -7.19 24.18
N ASP A 347 -7.10 -6.04 24.52
CA ASP A 347 -7.64 -5.12 23.52
C ASP A 347 -6.52 -4.49 22.67
N ASP A 348 -5.39 -4.14 23.29
CA ASP A 348 -4.21 -3.63 22.61
C ASP A 348 -3.21 -4.75 22.32
N LEU A 349 -3.14 -5.18 21.05
CA LEU A 349 -2.31 -6.31 20.64
C LEU A 349 -0.80 -6.02 20.73
N ARG A 350 -0.37 -4.77 21.00
CA ARG A 350 1.04 -4.49 21.37
C ARG A 350 1.44 -5.17 22.67
N PHE A 351 0.49 -5.67 23.45
CA PHE A 351 0.77 -6.62 24.52
C PHE A 351 1.59 -7.81 24.04
N TRP A 352 1.17 -8.44 22.94
CA TRP A 352 1.83 -9.62 22.36
C TRP A 352 3.23 -9.31 21.85
N VAL A 353 3.42 -8.11 21.31
CA VAL A 353 4.74 -7.56 20.96
C VAL A 353 5.66 -7.50 22.18
N ARG A 354 5.19 -6.91 23.29
CA ARG A 354 5.99 -6.81 24.53
C ARG A 354 6.27 -8.18 25.16
N ALA A 355 5.33 -9.11 25.05
CA ALA A 355 5.47 -10.47 25.55
C ALA A 355 6.41 -11.33 24.69
N GLY A 356 6.65 -10.94 23.43
CA GLY A 356 7.42 -11.76 22.48
C GLY A 356 6.69 -13.07 22.12
N VAL A 357 5.35 -13.04 22.07
CA VAL A 357 4.50 -14.21 21.84
C VAL A 357 3.59 -13.95 20.65
N ALA A 358 3.52 -14.90 19.71
CA ALA A 358 2.52 -14.93 18.65
C ALA A 358 1.31 -15.79 19.10
N PRO A 359 0.24 -15.18 19.65
CA PRO A 359 -0.85 -15.93 20.26
C PRO A 359 -1.63 -16.77 19.24
N VAL A 360 -2.20 -17.86 19.72
CA VAL A 360 -3.01 -18.79 18.91
C VAL A 360 -4.38 -18.95 19.54
N VAL A 361 -5.42 -18.81 18.73
CA VAL A 361 -6.82 -19.06 19.12
C VAL A 361 -7.32 -20.38 18.55
N ARG A 362 -8.28 -20.97 19.27
CA ARG A 362 -9.08 -22.11 18.82
C ARG A 362 -10.32 -21.56 18.11
N ASN A 363 -10.29 -21.62 16.78
CA ASN A 363 -11.42 -21.28 15.94
C ASN A 363 -12.34 -22.50 15.74
N GLU A 364 -13.65 -22.27 15.77
CA GLU A 364 -14.66 -23.34 15.66
C GLU A 364 -14.75 -23.95 14.25
N ARG A 365 -14.37 -23.20 13.21
CA ARG A 365 -14.57 -23.59 11.81
C ARG A 365 -13.31 -24.22 11.19
N PHE A 366 -12.15 -23.64 11.46
CA PHE A 366 -10.90 -23.96 10.76
C PHE A 366 -9.72 -24.28 11.68
N GLY A 367 -10.00 -24.60 12.94
CA GLY A 367 -8.98 -25.06 13.89
C GLY A 367 -8.13 -23.93 14.46
N ARG A 368 -6.81 -24.11 14.50
CA ARG A 368 -5.89 -23.18 15.17
C ARG A 368 -5.52 -22.02 14.25
N ILE A 369 -5.72 -20.79 14.72
CA ILE A 369 -5.35 -19.56 13.98
C ILE A 369 -4.39 -18.75 14.84
N ARG A 370 -3.27 -18.33 14.25
CA ARG A 370 -2.22 -17.56 14.91
C ARG A 370 -2.24 -16.11 14.45
N LEU A 371 -2.13 -15.17 15.38
CA LEU A 371 -1.81 -13.77 15.08
C LEU A 371 -0.35 -13.69 14.63
N THR A 372 -0.09 -13.14 13.44
CA THR A 372 1.26 -13.05 12.89
C THR A 372 1.81 -11.64 12.89
N HIS A 373 0.96 -10.62 12.68
CA HIS A 373 1.41 -9.24 12.55
C HIS A 373 0.55 -8.28 13.38
N VAL A 374 1.20 -7.28 13.97
CA VAL A 374 0.56 -6.23 14.80
C VAL A 374 1.08 -4.85 14.42
N ASN A 375 0.17 -3.89 14.29
CA ASN A 375 0.51 -2.49 14.07
C ASN A 375 1.10 -1.88 15.35
N LEU A 376 2.29 -1.26 15.25
CA LEU A 376 2.95 -0.69 16.42
C LEU A 376 2.42 0.69 16.82
N ASN A 377 1.70 1.38 15.94
CA ASN A 377 1.13 2.69 16.27
C ASN A 377 -0.07 2.57 17.23
N ASP A 378 -0.95 1.60 16.99
CA ASP A 378 -2.25 1.51 17.69
C ASP A 378 -2.63 0.11 18.17
N GLY A 379 -1.91 -0.94 17.78
CA GLY A 379 -2.14 -2.29 18.27
C GLY A 379 -3.24 -3.07 17.55
N THR A 380 -3.62 -2.67 16.34
CA THR A 380 -4.55 -3.47 15.52
C THR A 380 -3.88 -4.74 14.96
N ALA A 381 -4.70 -5.74 14.64
CA ALA A 381 -4.24 -6.95 13.97
C ALA A 381 -3.92 -6.67 12.51
N GLU A 382 -2.74 -7.10 12.06
CA GLU A 382 -2.23 -6.82 10.70
C GLU A 382 -1.98 -8.11 9.89
N GLY A 383 -2.14 -9.28 10.50
CA GLY A 383 -1.98 -10.54 9.80
C GLY A 383 -2.28 -11.76 10.65
N ILE A 384 -2.75 -12.82 10.00
CA ILE A 384 -3.08 -14.12 10.61
C ILE A 384 -2.58 -15.27 9.76
N ALA A 385 -2.34 -16.42 10.39
CA ALA A 385 -2.01 -17.67 9.71
C ALA A 385 -2.78 -18.84 10.33
N PHE A 386 -3.31 -19.71 9.48
CA PHE A 386 -3.98 -20.94 9.90
C PHE A 386 -2.94 -22.04 10.06
N LEU A 387 -3.02 -22.82 11.14
CA LEU A 387 -2.04 -23.87 11.44
C LEU A 387 -2.52 -25.27 11.03
N ASP A 388 -3.81 -25.43 10.76
CA ASP A 388 -4.42 -26.72 10.41
C ASP A 388 -4.84 -26.80 8.93
N ILE A 389 -4.82 -25.67 8.21
CA ILE A 389 -5.12 -25.55 6.77
C ILE A 389 -4.14 -24.58 6.09
N PRO A 390 -3.89 -24.71 4.78
CA PRO A 390 -2.93 -23.86 4.08
C PRO A 390 -3.52 -22.48 3.78
N ALA A 391 -3.57 -21.59 4.76
CA ALA A 391 -4.06 -20.23 4.56
C ALA A 391 -3.35 -19.20 5.44
N PHE A 392 -3.09 -18.02 4.90
CA PHE A 392 -2.62 -16.85 5.65
C PHE A 392 -3.08 -15.56 4.98
N SER A 393 -2.99 -14.45 5.71
CA SER A 393 -3.37 -13.15 5.16
C SER A 393 -2.76 -11.98 5.93
N VAL A 394 -2.67 -10.83 5.27
CA VAL A 394 -2.21 -9.57 5.87
C VAL A 394 -3.12 -8.40 5.51
N GLN A 395 -3.26 -7.46 6.43
CA GLN A 395 -4.15 -6.31 6.31
C GLN A 395 -3.55 -5.16 5.50
N TYR A 396 -2.22 -5.04 5.49
CA TYR A 396 -1.47 -4.08 4.70
C TYR A 396 -1.24 -4.59 3.26
N HIS A 397 -0.51 -3.81 2.46
CA HIS A 397 -0.26 -4.05 1.04
C HIS A 397 1.20 -4.46 0.79
N PRO A 398 1.51 -5.78 0.75
CA PRO A 398 2.83 -6.29 0.43
C PRO A 398 3.38 -5.75 -0.87
N GLU A 399 2.55 -5.62 -1.91
CA GLU A 399 2.91 -5.10 -3.24
C GLU A 399 3.31 -3.62 -3.26
N ALA A 400 3.10 -2.93 -2.14
CA ALA A 400 3.30 -1.49 -1.98
C ALA A 400 2.61 -0.71 -3.10
N SER A 401 3.36 -0.06 -3.99
CA SER A 401 2.83 0.69 -5.14
C SER A 401 1.66 1.61 -4.74
N PRO A 402 1.94 2.64 -3.92
CA PRO A 402 3.29 3.05 -3.50
C PRO A 402 3.68 2.55 -2.11
N GLY A 403 4.95 2.78 -1.74
CA GLY A 403 5.48 2.51 -0.41
C GLY A 403 6.66 1.55 -0.40
N PRO A 404 7.12 1.18 0.81
CA PRO A 404 8.27 0.31 1.01
C PRO A 404 8.01 -1.14 0.59
N THR A 405 9.06 -1.82 0.15
CA THR A 405 9.01 -3.21 -0.31
C THR A 405 9.38 -4.24 0.76
N ASP A 406 9.39 -3.83 2.05
CA ASP A 406 9.80 -4.69 3.16
C ASP A 406 8.95 -5.97 3.26
N ALA A 407 7.69 -5.91 2.83
CA ALA A 407 6.71 -6.99 2.90
C ALA A 407 6.63 -7.89 1.64
N HIS A 408 7.46 -7.65 0.60
CA HIS A 408 7.38 -8.41 -0.67
C HIS A 408 7.51 -9.93 -0.50
N TYR A 409 8.20 -10.38 0.54
CA TYR A 409 8.41 -11.81 0.83
C TYR A 409 7.13 -12.61 0.99
N LEU A 410 5.99 -11.96 1.23
CA LEU A 410 4.70 -12.65 1.35
C LEU A 410 4.26 -13.28 0.02
N PHE A 411 4.72 -12.79 -1.13
CA PHE A 411 4.54 -13.47 -2.42
C PHE A 411 5.38 -14.75 -2.50
N THR A 412 6.64 -14.70 -2.03
CA THR A 412 7.49 -15.89 -1.86
C THR A 412 6.87 -16.89 -0.89
N ALA A 413 6.29 -16.41 0.21
CA ALA A 413 5.59 -17.24 1.20
C ALA A 413 4.39 -17.98 0.58
N PHE A 414 3.63 -17.30 -0.28
CA PHE A 414 2.52 -17.92 -0.98
C PHE A 414 2.97 -19.03 -1.95
N MET A 415 4.08 -18.82 -2.67
CA MET A 415 4.67 -19.88 -3.49
C MET A 415 5.09 -21.10 -2.67
N ARG A 416 5.77 -20.89 -1.53
CA ARG A 416 6.16 -21.96 -0.61
C ARG A 416 4.96 -22.69 -0.02
N LEU A 417 3.87 -21.98 0.27
CA LEU A 417 2.62 -22.57 0.75
C LEU A 417 2.03 -23.51 -0.31
N MET A 418 2.00 -23.09 -1.59
CA MET A 418 1.56 -23.92 -2.72
C MET A 418 2.51 -25.10 -3.04
N GLU A 419 3.70 -25.13 -2.45
CA GLU A 419 4.63 -26.26 -2.51
C GLU A 419 4.43 -27.24 -1.34
N GLY A 420 3.58 -26.91 -0.37
CA GLY A 420 3.36 -27.72 0.82
C GLY A 420 4.47 -27.60 1.86
N ARG A 421 5.25 -26.51 1.84
CA ARG A 421 6.31 -26.27 2.82
C ARG A 421 5.75 -25.81 4.16
N GLU A 422 6.16 -26.46 5.24
CA GLU A 422 5.77 -26.06 6.61
C GLU A 422 6.41 -24.73 7.04
N ASP A 423 7.58 -24.40 6.50
CA ASP A 423 8.37 -23.19 6.80
C ASP A 423 8.05 -22.01 5.86
N TYR A 424 6.83 -21.97 5.30
CA TYR A 424 6.48 -20.99 4.25
C TYR A 424 6.58 -19.53 4.70
N LEU A 425 6.40 -19.24 6.00
CA LEU A 425 6.58 -17.89 6.59
C LEU A 425 7.99 -17.63 7.14
N ASP A 426 8.85 -18.65 7.21
CA ASP A 426 10.23 -18.48 7.67
C ASP A 426 11.12 -18.00 6.51
N ILE A 427 11.02 -16.69 6.23
CA ILE A 427 11.76 -16.02 5.17
C ILE A 427 12.62 -14.92 5.78
N ASP A 428 13.90 -14.90 5.39
CA ASP A 428 14.79 -13.80 5.73
C ASP A 428 14.45 -12.55 4.91
N ILE A 429 13.63 -11.70 5.52
CA ILE A 429 13.16 -10.43 4.94
C ILE A 429 14.32 -9.54 4.48
N ALA A 430 15.47 -9.57 5.17
CA ALA A 430 16.60 -8.71 4.82
C ALA A 430 17.20 -9.06 3.45
N VAL A 431 17.14 -10.34 3.07
CA VAL A 431 17.58 -10.85 1.78
C VAL A 431 16.47 -10.71 0.74
N ASP A 432 15.24 -11.11 1.10
CA ASP A 432 14.12 -11.20 0.17
C ASP A 432 13.63 -9.82 -0.32
N ARG A 433 13.63 -8.78 0.52
CA ARG A 433 13.16 -7.44 0.11
C ARG A 433 13.97 -6.79 -1.03
N LEU A 434 15.20 -7.27 -1.25
CA LEU A 434 16.07 -6.86 -2.37
C LEU A 434 16.01 -7.86 -3.53
N ALA A 435 15.39 -9.02 -3.35
CA ALA A 435 15.23 -10.01 -4.39
C ALA A 435 14.36 -9.43 -5.52
N GLY A 436 14.81 -9.64 -6.75
CA GLY A 436 14.15 -9.10 -7.93
C GLY A 436 14.51 -7.66 -8.28
N TRP A 437 15.31 -6.95 -7.48
CA TRP A 437 15.86 -5.65 -7.88
C TRP A 437 17.21 -5.79 -8.59
N THR A 438 17.43 -4.99 -9.64
CA THR A 438 18.70 -4.92 -10.36
C THR A 438 19.43 -3.63 -10.00
N PHE A 439 20.49 -3.73 -9.20
CA PHE A 439 21.34 -2.58 -8.84
C PHE A 439 22.59 -2.55 -9.72
N GLY A 440 22.73 -1.52 -10.56
CA GLY A 440 23.98 -1.17 -11.26
C GLY A 440 24.66 -2.27 -12.08
N GLY A 441 24.44 -2.29 -13.39
CA GLY A 441 25.40 -2.85 -14.35
C GLY A 441 25.27 -4.35 -14.66
N GLN A 442 24.26 -4.71 -15.44
CA GLN A 442 24.45 -5.40 -16.71
C GLN A 442 23.33 -4.91 -17.62
N ALA A 443 23.64 -3.96 -18.50
CA ALA A 443 22.83 -3.76 -19.70
C ALA A 443 22.91 -5.06 -20.49
N ALA A 444 21.98 -5.97 -20.24
CA ALA A 444 21.83 -7.16 -21.04
C ALA A 444 21.57 -6.70 -22.47
N ALA A 445 22.42 -7.15 -23.38
CA ALA A 445 22.32 -6.95 -24.81
C ALA A 445 20.92 -7.37 -25.31
N VAL A 446 20.00 -6.42 -25.39
CA VAL A 446 18.76 -6.56 -26.14
C VAL A 446 18.95 -5.81 -27.45
N THR A 447 19.72 -6.38 -28.37
CA THR A 447 19.48 -6.24 -29.81
C THR A 447 20.17 -7.39 -30.54
N GLY A 448 19.36 -8.35 -30.97
CA GLY A 448 19.77 -9.40 -31.88
C GLY A 448 18.57 -9.87 -32.69
N SER A 449 17.90 -8.96 -33.41
CA SER A 449 17.24 -9.27 -34.69
C SER A 449 16.65 -8.00 -35.35
N SER A 450 17.20 -7.68 -36.51
CA SER A 450 16.61 -6.94 -37.64
C SER A 450 15.85 -5.64 -37.39
N ALA A 451 16.55 -4.50 -37.56
CA ALA A 451 15.95 -3.31 -38.15
C ALA A 451 16.80 -2.91 -39.36
N LYS A 452 16.18 -2.95 -40.54
CA LYS A 452 16.78 -2.54 -41.81
C LYS A 452 17.21 -1.08 -41.74
N GLU A 453 18.42 -0.84 -42.22
CA GLU A 453 18.95 0.48 -42.56
C GLU A 453 17.96 1.24 -43.46
N GLN A 454 17.57 2.43 -43.02
CA GLN A 454 17.27 3.53 -43.93
C GLN A 454 18.12 4.71 -43.47
N GLY A 455 19.08 5.06 -44.32
CA GLY A 455 20.08 6.07 -44.05
C GLY A 455 19.51 7.48 -43.95
N PHE A 456 20.13 8.26 -43.08
CA PHE A 456 20.21 9.70 -43.22
C PHE A 456 21.61 10.13 -42.78
N CYS A 457 22.48 10.34 -43.77
CA CYS A 457 23.78 10.96 -43.58
C CYS A 457 23.59 12.46 -43.44
N GLY A 458 24.11 13.05 -42.37
CA GLY A 458 24.07 14.50 -42.14
C GLY A 458 24.97 14.95 -41.01
N GLY A 459 26.29 14.99 -41.28
CA GLY A 459 27.27 15.93 -40.72
C GLY A 459 27.44 16.02 -39.21
N ALA A 460 28.40 15.26 -38.66
CA ALA A 460 29.10 15.62 -37.44
C ALA A 460 30.39 16.38 -37.83
N ASP A 461 30.40 17.70 -37.67
CA ASP A 461 31.61 18.52 -37.61
C ASP A 461 31.26 19.87 -37.00
N CYS A 462 31.43 19.97 -35.67
CA CYS A 462 31.75 21.18 -34.90
C CYS A 462 31.33 20.94 -33.45
N LEU A 463 32.29 20.76 -32.55
CA LEU A 463 32.36 21.34 -31.18
C LEU A 463 33.44 20.59 -30.36
N GLU A 464 34.67 20.56 -30.86
CA GLU A 464 35.86 20.45 -30.01
C GLU A 464 36.61 21.78 -30.09
N SER A 465 36.35 22.68 -29.13
CA SER A 465 37.28 23.76 -28.72
C SER A 465 36.65 24.78 -27.78
N THR A 466 36.18 24.38 -26.59
CA THR A 466 36.09 25.33 -25.47
C THR A 466 35.95 24.61 -24.12
N SER A 467 37.04 24.05 -23.61
CA SER A 467 37.21 23.81 -22.16
C SER A 467 38.69 23.71 -21.80
N GLN A 468 39.44 24.77 -22.08
CA GLN A 468 40.80 24.92 -21.57
C GLN A 468 41.13 26.41 -21.40
N ARG A 469 40.43 27.07 -20.47
CA ARG A 469 40.81 28.37 -19.90
C ARG A 469 39.81 28.73 -18.81
N LEU A 470 40.11 28.37 -17.57
CA LEU A 470 39.65 29.04 -16.32
C LEU A 470 40.15 28.26 -15.09
N VAL A 471 41.45 28.01 -15.01
CA VAL A 471 42.12 27.71 -13.74
C VAL A 471 43.48 28.39 -13.81
N ASP A 472 43.51 29.68 -13.50
CA ASP A 472 44.71 30.43 -13.09
C ASP A 472 44.32 31.88 -12.82
N LYS A 473 43.98 32.17 -11.56
CA LYS A 473 44.18 33.47 -10.89
C LYS A 473 43.52 33.44 -9.51
N HIS A 474 44.30 33.05 -8.50
CA HIS A 474 44.47 33.83 -7.26
C HIS A 474 45.41 33.08 -6.31
N ALA A 475 46.67 33.51 -6.28
CA ALA A 475 47.59 33.20 -5.20
C ALA A 475 48.37 34.48 -4.84
N SER A 476 48.14 35.00 -3.63
CA SER A 476 49.10 35.86 -2.93
C SER A 476 48.81 35.93 -1.41
N ARG A 477 49.40 34.95 -0.68
CA ARG A 477 50.10 35.02 0.65
C ARG A 477 49.40 35.60 1.92
N PRO A 478 49.89 35.32 3.16
CA PRO A 478 50.49 34.07 3.68
C PRO A 478 50.07 33.67 5.14
N SER A 479 50.25 32.38 5.44
CA SER A 479 50.71 31.72 6.69
C SER A 479 50.26 32.17 8.10
N GLY A 480 49.72 31.19 8.86
CA GLY A 480 49.84 31.09 10.32
C GLY A 480 49.32 29.74 10.86
N ARG A 481 50.24 28.89 11.35
CA ARG A 481 50.20 27.84 12.42
C ARG A 481 48.84 27.20 12.79
N SER A 482 48.68 25.91 13.13
CA SER A 482 49.58 24.81 13.51
C SER A 482 48.74 23.52 13.65
N ASP A 483 49.41 22.38 13.44
CA ASP A 483 49.17 21.01 13.94
C ASP A 483 47.90 20.69 14.75
N GLU A 484 47.15 19.67 14.32
CA GLU A 484 46.90 18.45 15.14
C GLU A 484 46.24 17.31 14.31
N GLN A 485 47.03 16.23 14.15
CA GLN A 485 46.70 14.79 14.15
C GLN A 485 45.30 14.33 13.72
N SER A 486 45.16 13.60 12.59
CA SER A 486 45.42 12.16 12.42
C SER A 486 44.62 11.23 13.35
N GLY A 487 43.66 10.49 12.78
CA GLY A 487 43.16 9.24 13.35
C GLY A 487 41.68 8.99 13.08
N LEU A 488 41.38 7.99 12.24
CA LEU A 488 40.30 6.99 12.36
C LEU A 488 39.90 6.46 10.98
N ARG A 489 40.72 5.51 10.50
CA ARG A 489 40.27 4.43 9.62
C ARG A 489 39.96 3.21 10.49
N ALA A 490 38.86 2.55 10.14
CA ALA A 490 38.50 1.15 10.41
C ALA A 490 38.15 0.73 11.85
N ALA A 491 36.88 0.35 12.05
CA ALA A 491 36.47 -0.86 12.77
C ALA A 491 35.02 -1.19 12.39
N CYS A 492 34.85 -2.06 11.39
CA CYS A 492 33.59 -2.78 11.15
C CYS A 492 33.83 -4.20 11.67
N GLU A 493 33.43 -4.50 12.90
CA GLU A 493 33.44 -5.85 13.46
C GLU A 493 32.00 -6.31 13.70
N GLN A 494 31.68 -7.48 13.15
CA GLN A 494 30.43 -8.20 13.34
C GLN A 494 30.33 -8.78 14.76
N PRO A 495 29.14 -8.89 15.37
CA PRO A 495 28.99 -9.57 16.66
C PRO A 495 29.05 -11.10 16.48
N ARG A 496 29.94 -11.75 17.24
CA ARG A 496 30.01 -13.22 17.38
C ARG A 496 28.83 -13.75 18.21
N VAL A 497 28.15 -14.75 17.68
CA VAL A 497 27.13 -15.57 18.35
C VAL A 497 27.78 -16.40 19.47
N LEU A 498 27.37 -16.17 20.72
CA LEU A 498 27.75 -16.99 21.87
C LEU A 498 26.75 -18.14 22.03
N LYS A 499 27.23 -19.37 21.78
CA LYS A 499 26.56 -20.62 22.19
C LYS A 499 26.76 -20.84 23.69
N GLY A 500 25.71 -20.69 24.48
CA GLY A 500 25.70 -21.03 25.91
C GLY A 500 24.93 -22.33 26.19
N LYS A 501 25.63 -23.33 26.73
CA LYS A 501 25.09 -24.61 27.22
C LYS A 501 24.29 -24.42 28.51
N MET A 502 23.20 -25.17 28.65
CA MET A 502 22.47 -25.39 29.92
C MET A 502 23.35 -26.07 30.98
N PRO A 503 23.04 -25.85 32.27
CA PRO A 503 23.12 -26.91 33.26
C PRO A 503 21.76 -27.18 33.92
N ALA A 504 21.56 -28.46 34.24
CA ALA A 504 20.39 -28.99 34.93
C ALA A 504 20.60 -29.03 36.46
N THR A 505 19.47 -29.12 37.16
CA THR A 505 19.23 -29.60 38.54
C THR A 505 19.63 -28.72 39.72
N GLY A 506 18.63 -28.42 40.56
CA GLY A 506 18.79 -27.91 41.92
C GLY A 506 17.43 -27.71 42.60
N SER A 507 16.89 -28.78 43.17
CA SER A 507 15.71 -28.84 44.04
C SER A 507 15.77 -27.85 45.21
N ARG A 508 14.66 -27.15 45.51
CA ARG A 508 14.43 -26.57 46.84
C ARG A 508 13.02 -26.92 47.34
N GLN A 509 13.01 -27.76 48.36
CA GLN A 509 11.92 -27.99 49.30
C GLN A 509 11.82 -26.84 50.31
N ALA A 510 10.64 -26.76 50.91
CA ALA A 510 10.15 -25.77 51.87
C ALA A 510 10.71 -25.89 53.30
N GLY A 511 10.46 -24.83 54.08
CA GLY A 511 10.65 -24.64 55.53
C GLY A 511 11.06 -23.18 55.77
N GLY A 512 10.38 -22.31 56.53
CA GLY A 512 9.55 -22.47 57.74
C GLY A 512 10.22 -21.66 58.86
N GLU A 513 9.44 -20.80 59.55
CA GLU A 513 9.78 -19.97 60.74
C GLU A 513 10.62 -18.70 60.41
N ASP A 514 10.28 -17.46 60.77
CA ASP A 514 9.39 -16.85 61.77
C ASP A 514 8.53 -15.70 61.19
#